data_AF-A0A1V5QNQ6-F1
#
_entry.id   AF-A0A1V5QNQ6-F1
#
_cell.length_a   1.000
_cell.length_b   1.000
_cell.length_c   1.000
_cell.angle_alpha   90.00
_cell.angle_beta   90.00
_cell.angle_gamma   90.00
#
_symmetry.space_group_name_H-M   'P 1'
#
loop_
_entity.id
_entity.type
_entity.pdbx_description
1 polymer ?
#
loop_
_entity_poly.entity_id
_entity_poly.type
_entity_poly.pdbx_seq_one_letter_code
_entity_poly.pdbx_strand_id
1 'polypeptide(L)'
;MSGRRIERLQVQRRTLLARALEQAEREGLEALVPEALARSEGLPLRSLGPEPEDLFFRDEDDLRSAFAAVLDHAGLLEAAMAWARYLQEDSDLWRRRLALTAREPRLRLRRLALDEAWRGMLADHFARWGAAGPAGERAADLEADLTFAALRGAERQWVEGGGRPQLPILAHEALAQLWPALYAHARRHGR
;
A
#
# COMPACT_ATOMS: atom_id res chain seq x y z
N MET A 1 15.23 -2.68 23.06
CA MET A 1 14.43 -1.45 23.20
C MET A 1 13.11 -1.62 22.46
N SER A 2 11.98 -1.21 23.01
CA SER A 2 11.05 -2.08 23.75
C SER A 2 9.76 -2.11 22.93
N GLY A 3 9.10 -3.26 22.73
CA GLY A 3 7.86 -3.37 21.93
C GLY A 3 6.80 -2.33 22.28
N ARG A 4 6.73 -1.94 23.57
CA ARG A 4 5.86 -0.87 24.08
C ARG A 4 6.09 0.51 23.47
N ARG A 5 7.27 0.78 22.89
CA ARG A 5 7.56 2.04 22.18
C ARG A 5 7.01 1.98 20.76
N ILE A 6 7.11 0.83 20.09
CA ILE A 6 6.61 0.61 18.74
C ILE A 6 5.08 0.64 18.75
N GLU A 7 4.45 -0.09 19.68
CA GLU A 7 2.99 -0.08 19.87
C GLU A 7 2.46 1.33 20.14
N ARG A 8 3.11 2.10 21.03
CA ARG A 8 2.72 3.49 21.29
C ARG A 8 2.81 4.37 20.05
N LEU A 9 3.86 4.22 19.25
CA LEU A 9 4.01 4.98 18.00
C LEU A 9 2.93 4.59 16.98
N GLN A 10 2.59 3.31 16.86
CA GLN A 10 1.51 2.83 15.99
C GLN A 10 0.15 3.40 16.42
N VAL A 11 -0.16 3.35 17.70
CA VAL A 11 -1.40 3.94 18.25
C VAL A 11 -1.44 5.44 17.97
N GLN A 12 -0.37 6.18 18.23
CA GLN A 12 -0.32 7.62 17.95
C GLN A 12 -0.51 7.93 16.46
N ARG A 13 0.12 7.17 15.57
CA ARG A 13 -0.05 7.33 14.12
C ARG A 13 -1.49 7.07 13.67
N ARG A 14 -2.12 6.01 14.20
CA ARG A 14 -3.54 5.70 13.93
C ARG A 14 -4.47 6.81 14.41
N THR A 15 -4.26 7.31 15.63
CA THR A 15 -5.07 8.41 16.17
C THR A 15 -4.93 9.67 15.32
N LEU A 16 -3.69 10.02 14.94
CA LEU A 16 -3.44 11.17 14.08
C LEU A 16 -4.12 11.03 12.72
N LEU A 17 -4.03 9.85 12.07
CA LEU A 17 -4.71 9.57 10.81
C LEU A 17 -6.24 9.70 10.96
N ALA A 18 -6.82 9.16 12.03
CA ALA A 18 -8.25 9.26 12.29
C ALA A 18 -8.71 10.72 12.43
N ARG A 19 -7.95 11.56 13.13
CA ARG A 19 -8.23 13.00 13.27
C ARG A 19 -8.08 13.75 11.95
N ALA A 20 -7.02 13.48 11.20
CA ALA A 20 -6.81 14.08 9.88
C ALA A 20 -7.96 13.73 8.92
N LEU A 21 -8.43 12.48 8.93
CA LEU A 21 -9.60 12.05 8.16
C LEU A 21 -10.87 12.76 8.60
N GLU A 22 -11.15 12.81 9.90
CA GLU A 22 -12.33 13.50 10.42
C GLU A 22 -12.36 14.99 10.05
N GLN A 23 -11.23 15.67 10.12
CA GLN A 23 -11.13 17.10 9.77
C GLN A 23 -11.24 17.30 8.26
N ALA A 24 -10.52 16.52 7.45
CA ALA A 24 -10.59 16.61 6.00
C ALA A 24 -11.98 16.26 5.44
N GLU A 25 -12.69 15.32 6.06
CA GLU A 25 -14.07 15.00 5.70
C GLU A 25 -15.07 16.13 6.01
N ARG A 26 -14.79 16.94 7.04
CA ARG A 26 -15.67 18.04 7.48
C ARG A 26 -15.37 19.36 6.80
N GLU A 27 -14.09 19.69 6.66
CA GLU A 27 -13.61 21.04 6.31
C GLU A 27 -12.79 21.06 5.02
N GLY A 28 -12.53 19.89 4.42
CA GLY A 28 -11.68 19.73 3.24
C GLY A 28 -10.20 19.60 3.58
N LEU A 29 -9.40 19.11 2.61
CA LEU A 29 -7.96 18.88 2.80
C LEU A 29 -7.20 20.19 3.07
N GLU A 30 -7.59 21.29 2.43
CA GLU A 30 -6.94 22.60 2.56
C GLU A 30 -7.07 23.23 3.96
N ALA A 31 -8.03 22.76 4.76
CA ALA A 31 -8.22 23.22 6.13
C ALA A 31 -7.32 22.48 7.14
N LEU A 32 -6.60 21.43 6.71
CA LEU A 32 -5.69 20.71 7.59
C LEU A 32 -4.45 21.55 7.92
N VAL A 33 -4.14 21.62 9.21
CA VAL A 33 -2.90 22.20 9.72
C VAL A 33 -2.11 21.08 10.41
N PRO A 34 -1.20 20.40 9.70
CA PRO A 34 -0.47 19.24 10.22
C PRO A 34 0.21 19.52 11.56
N GLU A 35 0.75 20.72 11.75
CA GLU A 35 1.45 21.09 12.98
C GLU A 35 0.52 21.28 14.19
N ALA A 36 -0.74 21.67 13.95
CA ALA A 36 -1.74 21.76 15.01
C ALA A 36 -2.16 20.36 15.47
N LEU A 37 -2.42 19.46 14.52
CA LEU A 37 -2.76 18.06 14.77
C LEU A 37 -1.61 17.28 15.44
N ALA A 38 -0.37 17.52 15.04
CA ALA A 38 0.79 16.90 15.68
C ALA A 38 0.90 17.25 17.16
N ARG A 39 0.71 18.55 17.46
CA ARG A 39 0.84 19.09 18.82
C ARG A 39 -0.25 18.55 19.73
N SER A 40 -1.48 18.41 19.24
CA SER A 40 -2.57 17.81 20.02
C SER A 40 -2.32 16.35 20.35
N GLU A 41 -1.65 15.60 19.46
CA GLU A 41 -1.35 14.17 19.62
C GLU A 41 0.03 13.88 20.25
N GLY A 42 0.80 14.91 20.62
CA GLY A 42 2.12 14.77 21.23
C GLY A 42 3.17 14.15 20.29
N LEU A 43 3.01 14.32 18.97
CA LEU A 43 3.92 13.80 17.96
C LEU A 43 4.96 14.87 17.54
N PRO A 44 6.24 14.49 17.38
CA PRO A 44 7.26 15.45 16.96
C PRO A 44 7.04 15.88 15.49
N LEU A 45 6.92 17.18 15.25
CA LEU A 45 6.60 17.79 13.94
C LEU A 45 7.49 17.29 12.78
N ARG A 46 8.79 17.14 13.03
CA ARG A 46 9.77 16.61 12.06
C ARG A 46 9.41 15.26 11.45
N SER A 47 8.51 14.52 12.10
CA SER A 47 8.15 13.16 11.72
C SER A 47 6.88 13.08 10.86
N LEU A 48 6.27 14.22 10.54
CA LEU A 48 5.02 14.30 9.77
C LEU A 48 5.21 14.58 8.29
N GLY A 49 6.39 15.05 7.86
CA GLY A 49 6.56 15.59 6.51
C GLY A 49 6.04 17.02 6.39
N PRO A 50 6.41 17.73 5.31
CA PRO A 50 6.02 19.13 5.12
C PRO A 50 4.59 19.32 4.62
N GLU A 51 3.98 18.30 4.02
CA GLU A 51 2.69 18.43 3.33
C GLU A 51 1.54 17.74 4.10
N PRO A 52 0.30 18.27 4.06
CA PRO A 52 -0.87 17.63 4.67
C PRO A 52 -1.11 16.18 4.21
N GLU A 53 -0.77 15.86 2.97
CA GLU A 53 -0.89 14.54 2.38
C GLU A 53 -0.02 13.49 3.10
N ASP A 54 1.07 13.91 3.72
CA ASP A 54 1.98 13.02 4.45
C ASP A 54 1.34 12.44 5.72
N LEU A 55 0.31 13.10 6.27
CA LEU A 55 -0.50 12.58 7.38
C LEU A 55 -1.24 11.30 6.99
N PHE A 56 -1.61 11.16 5.71
CA PHE A 56 -2.45 10.08 5.23
C PHE A 56 -1.65 8.83 4.87
N PHE A 57 -0.40 8.99 4.44
CA PHE A 57 0.41 7.89 3.89
C PHE A 57 1.66 7.59 4.71
N ARG A 58 1.69 8.03 5.96
CA ARG A 58 2.85 7.95 6.83
C ARG A 58 3.37 6.53 7.08
N ASP A 59 2.49 5.55 6.98
CA ASP A 59 2.81 4.14 7.19
C ASP A 59 3.23 3.41 5.91
N GLU A 60 3.20 4.06 4.73
CA GLU A 60 3.49 3.40 3.45
C GLU A 60 4.93 2.89 3.36
N ASP A 61 5.92 3.64 3.86
CA ASP A 61 7.32 3.18 3.83
C ASP A 61 7.55 1.99 4.77
N ASP A 62 6.93 2.01 5.95
CA ASP A 62 6.99 0.90 6.91
C ASP A 62 6.27 -0.33 6.35
N LEU A 63 5.11 -0.13 5.71
CA LEU A 63 4.32 -1.17 5.06
C LEU A 63 5.08 -1.80 3.89
N ARG A 64 5.71 -0.98 3.04
CA ARG A 64 6.53 -1.46 1.92
C ARG A 64 7.75 -2.21 2.40
N SER A 65 8.41 -1.72 3.45
CA SER A 65 9.57 -2.40 4.06
C SER A 65 9.19 -3.75 4.67
N ALA A 66 8.05 -3.80 5.39
CA ALA A 66 7.52 -5.05 5.94
C ALA A 66 7.12 -6.04 4.83
N PHE A 67 6.49 -5.56 3.77
CA PHE A 67 6.18 -6.38 2.60
C PHE A 67 7.44 -6.96 1.97
N ALA A 68 8.46 -6.14 1.71
CA ALA A 68 9.72 -6.59 1.13
C ALA A 68 10.41 -7.65 2.00
N ALA A 69 10.39 -7.48 3.33
CA ALA A 69 10.95 -8.46 4.25
C ALA A 69 10.23 -9.83 4.18
N VAL A 70 8.89 -9.83 4.08
CA VAL A 70 8.14 -11.09 3.89
C VAL A 70 8.36 -11.65 2.50
N LEU A 71 8.41 -10.80 1.47
CA LEU A 71 8.64 -11.18 0.08
C LEU A 71 9.95 -11.93 -0.08
N ASP A 72 11.03 -11.41 0.50
CA ASP A 72 12.36 -12.03 0.43
C ASP A 72 12.45 -13.34 1.25
N HIS A 73 11.66 -13.49 2.31
CA HIS A 73 11.73 -14.66 3.19
C HIS A 73 10.75 -15.79 2.82
N ALA A 74 9.54 -15.43 2.40
CA ALA A 74 8.40 -16.33 2.28
C ALA A 74 7.74 -16.29 0.89
N GLY A 75 8.07 -15.32 0.04
CA GLY A 75 7.54 -15.20 -1.30
C GLY A 75 6.36 -14.24 -1.45
N LEU A 76 5.92 -14.06 -2.70
CA LEU A 76 4.98 -13.01 -3.09
C LEU A 76 3.58 -13.21 -2.51
N LEU A 77 3.06 -14.44 -2.52
CA LEU A 77 1.72 -14.70 -2.03
C LEU A 77 1.65 -14.41 -0.52
N GLU A 78 2.61 -14.87 0.23
CA GLU A 78 2.73 -14.68 1.67
C GLU A 78 2.87 -13.19 2.03
N ALA A 79 3.67 -12.45 1.26
CA ALA A 79 3.80 -11.00 1.39
C ALA A 79 2.48 -10.27 1.11
N ALA A 80 1.79 -10.62 0.03
CA ALA A 80 0.48 -10.07 -0.32
C ALA A 80 -0.58 -10.39 0.75
N MET A 81 -0.58 -11.60 1.29
CA MET A 81 -1.50 -12.00 2.37
C MET A 81 -1.19 -11.27 3.67
N ALA A 82 0.09 -11.06 4.01
CA ALA A 82 0.49 -10.28 5.18
C ALA A 82 0.07 -8.82 5.06
N TRP A 83 0.31 -8.19 3.90
CA TRP A 83 -0.17 -6.85 3.59
C TRP A 83 -1.69 -6.73 3.68
N ALA A 84 -2.42 -7.65 3.05
CA ALA A 84 -3.88 -7.63 3.07
C ALA A 84 -4.45 -7.77 4.50
N ARG A 85 -3.82 -8.61 5.34
CA ARG A 85 -4.20 -8.75 6.75
C ARG A 85 -3.95 -7.46 7.53
N TYR A 86 -2.78 -6.83 7.34
CA TYR A 86 -2.45 -5.56 8.00
C TYR A 86 -3.46 -4.46 7.65
N LEU A 87 -3.84 -4.32 6.38
CA LEU A 87 -4.85 -3.33 5.97
C LEU A 87 -6.24 -3.64 6.56
N GLN A 88 -6.55 -4.92 6.78
CA GLN A 88 -7.84 -5.33 7.33
C GLN A 88 -7.96 -5.09 8.85
N GLU A 89 -6.85 -5.06 9.60
CA GLU A 89 -6.86 -4.84 11.06
C GLU A 89 -7.56 -3.53 11.44
N ASP A 90 -7.38 -2.47 10.65
CA ASP A 90 -8.05 -1.17 10.80
C ASP A 90 -8.94 -0.85 9.59
N SER A 91 -9.76 -1.84 9.19
CA SER A 91 -10.53 -1.78 7.94
C SER A 91 -11.35 -0.50 7.75
N ASP A 92 -12.00 0.02 8.80
CA ASP A 92 -12.80 1.26 8.70
C ASP A 92 -11.93 2.48 8.41
N LEU A 93 -10.78 2.59 9.08
CA LEU A 93 -9.84 3.70 8.91
C LEU A 93 -9.26 3.69 7.50
N TRP A 94 -8.86 2.50 7.03
CA TRP A 94 -8.34 2.29 5.69
C TRP A 94 -9.37 2.60 4.60
N ARG A 95 -10.60 2.12 4.75
CA ARG A 95 -11.66 2.41 3.77
C ARG A 95 -11.97 3.89 3.69
N ARG A 96 -12.06 4.60 4.83
CA ARG A 96 -12.25 6.07 4.86
C ARG A 96 -11.09 6.79 4.16
N ARG A 97 -9.85 6.39 4.43
CA ARG A 97 -8.66 6.92 3.77
C ARG A 97 -8.70 6.74 2.26
N LEU A 98 -9.06 5.55 1.79
CA LEU A 98 -9.13 5.25 0.36
C LEU A 98 -10.28 5.99 -0.33
N ALA A 99 -11.45 6.11 0.32
CA ALA A 99 -12.57 6.89 -0.17
C ALA A 99 -12.24 8.39 -0.28
N LEU A 100 -11.59 8.97 0.74
CA LEU A 100 -11.11 10.35 0.70
C LEU A 100 -10.06 10.55 -0.41
N THR A 101 -9.12 9.63 -0.54
CA THR A 101 -8.08 9.65 -1.58
C THR A 101 -8.68 9.58 -3.00
N ALA A 102 -9.75 8.80 -3.17
CA ALA A 102 -10.43 8.68 -4.44
C ALA A 102 -11.11 9.98 -4.88
N ARG A 103 -11.58 10.82 -3.95
CA ARG A 103 -12.22 12.11 -4.27
C ARG A 103 -11.26 13.29 -4.30
N GLU A 104 -10.20 13.30 -3.47
CA GLU A 104 -9.26 14.43 -3.39
C GLU A 104 -8.08 14.32 -4.36
N PRO A 105 -7.95 15.25 -5.35
CA PRO A 105 -6.89 15.17 -6.36
C PRO A 105 -5.47 15.16 -5.79
N ARG A 106 -5.22 15.97 -4.76
CA ARG A 106 -3.91 16.08 -4.10
C ARG A 106 -3.48 14.76 -3.46
N LEU A 107 -4.38 14.11 -2.71
CA LEU A 107 -4.12 12.78 -2.13
C LEU A 107 -3.95 11.71 -3.21
N ARG A 108 -4.71 11.80 -4.30
CA ARG A 108 -4.57 10.87 -5.44
C ARG A 108 -3.19 10.99 -6.08
N LEU A 109 -2.71 12.21 -6.32
CA LEU A 109 -1.36 12.46 -6.84
C LEU A 109 -0.29 11.95 -5.88
N ARG A 110 -0.44 12.20 -4.57
CA ARG A 110 0.50 11.67 -3.56
C ARG A 110 0.55 10.15 -3.58
N ARG A 111 -0.60 9.48 -3.64
CA ARG A 111 -0.68 8.03 -3.71
C ARG A 111 -0.03 7.47 -4.97
N LEU A 112 -0.23 8.11 -6.13
CA LEU A 112 0.41 7.70 -7.38
C LEU A 112 1.95 7.75 -7.30
N ALA A 113 2.51 8.74 -6.60
CA ALA A 113 3.95 8.81 -6.38
C ALA A 113 4.45 7.66 -5.48
N LEU A 114 3.66 7.24 -4.50
CA LEU A 114 3.99 6.11 -3.61
C LEU A 114 3.85 4.76 -4.33
N ASP A 115 2.86 4.64 -5.20
CA ASP A 115 2.65 3.48 -6.08
C ASP A 115 3.89 3.20 -6.94
N GLU A 116 4.59 4.24 -7.39
CA GLU A 116 5.81 4.07 -8.16
C GLU A 116 6.94 3.41 -7.36
N ALA A 117 7.09 3.76 -6.08
CA ALA A 117 8.06 3.12 -5.19
C ALA A 117 7.70 1.64 -4.91
N TRP A 118 6.40 1.31 -4.88
CA TRP A 118 5.94 -0.07 -4.77
C TRP A 118 6.28 -0.89 -6.02
N ARG A 119 6.04 -0.34 -7.21
CA ARG A 119 6.42 -0.98 -8.49
C ARG A 119 7.92 -1.20 -8.58
N GLY A 120 8.73 -0.18 -8.26
CA GLY A 120 10.19 -0.30 -8.28
C GLY A 120 10.70 -1.42 -7.37
N MET A 121 10.18 -1.53 -6.15
CA MET A 121 10.53 -2.62 -5.22
C MET A 121 10.17 -4.01 -5.78
N LEU A 122 9.00 -4.16 -6.42
CA LEU A 122 8.59 -5.41 -7.05
C LEU A 122 9.44 -5.73 -8.29
N ALA A 123 9.75 -4.73 -9.12
CA ALA A 123 10.61 -4.89 -10.29
C ALA A 123 12.01 -5.35 -9.89
N ASP A 124 12.60 -4.71 -8.86
CA ASP A 124 13.87 -5.13 -8.27
C ASP A 124 13.82 -6.58 -7.78
N HIS A 125 12.69 -7.02 -7.22
CA HIS A 125 12.50 -8.41 -6.81
C HIS A 125 12.47 -9.35 -8.01
N PHE A 126 11.62 -9.09 -9.02
CA PHE A 126 11.51 -9.95 -10.19
C PHE A 126 12.82 -10.00 -11.00
N ALA A 127 13.56 -8.89 -11.09
CA ALA A 127 14.85 -8.83 -11.76
C ALA A 127 15.91 -9.73 -11.11
N ARG A 128 15.87 -9.94 -9.78
CA ARG A 128 16.80 -10.85 -9.07
C ARG A 128 16.63 -12.31 -9.47
N TRP A 129 15.43 -12.72 -9.88
CA TRP A 129 15.06 -14.10 -10.15
C TRP A 129 14.79 -14.38 -11.63
N GLY A 130 14.63 -13.33 -12.44
CA GLY A 130 14.37 -13.39 -13.87
C GLY A 130 15.62 -13.57 -14.73
N ALA A 131 15.42 -13.51 -16.05
CA ALA A 131 16.53 -13.55 -17.01
C ALA A 131 17.39 -12.27 -16.92
N ALA A 132 18.70 -12.39 -17.14
CA ALA A 132 19.59 -11.24 -17.18
C ALA A 132 19.47 -10.45 -18.50
N GLY A 133 19.77 -9.15 -18.44
CA GLY A 133 19.84 -8.25 -19.59
C GLY A 133 18.52 -7.54 -19.92
N PRO A 134 18.51 -6.67 -20.96
CA PRO A 134 17.43 -5.71 -21.18
C PRO A 134 16.04 -6.34 -21.40
N ALA A 135 15.98 -7.56 -21.92
CA ALA A 135 14.71 -8.26 -22.10
C ALA A 135 14.14 -8.79 -20.77
N GLY A 136 14.99 -9.22 -19.86
CA GLY A 136 14.59 -9.66 -18.53
C GLY A 136 14.22 -8.50 -17.60
N GLU A 137 14.90 -7.35 -17.72
CA GLU A 137 14.51 -6.10 -17.03
C GLU A 137 13.09 -5.67 -17.42
N ARG A 138 12.78 -5.62 -18.73
CA ARG A 138 11.42 -5.31 -19.19
C ARG A 138 10.37 -6.32 -18.73
N ALA A 139 10.74 -7.60 -18.62
CA ALA A 139 9.84 -8.62 -18.09
C ALA A 139 9.56 -8.40 -16.60
N ALA A 140 10.60 -8.07 -15.82
CA ALA A 140 10.47 -7.75 -14.40
C ALA A 140 9.61 -6.51 -14.15
N ASP A 141 9.77 -5.45 -14.95
CA ASP A 141 8.92 -4.25 -14.90
C ASP A 141 7.46 -4.59 -15.17
N LEU A 142 7.20 -5.39 -16.21
CA LEU A 142 5.84 -5.82 -16.56
C LEU A 142 5.22 -6.71 -15.47
N GLU A 143 5.98 -7.65 -14.91
CA GLU A 143 5.52 -8.51 -13.81
C GLU A 143 5.20 -7.68 -12.55
N ALA A 144 6.01 -6.66 -12.25
CA ALA A 144 5.77 -5.71 -11.18
C ALA A 144 4.48 -4.91 -11.39
N ASP A 145 4.28 -4.35 -12.58
CA ASP A 145 3.09 -3.59 -12.93
C ASP A 145 1.82 -4.44 -12.83
N LEU A 146 1.84 -5.65 -13.38
CA LEU A 146 0.69 -6.56 -13.36
C LEU A 146 0.36 -6.98 -11.93
N THR A 147 1.37 -7.39 -11.16
CA THR A 147 1.23 -7.80 -9.76
C THR A 147 0.63 -6.67 -8.94
N PHE A 148 1.20 -5.47 -9.05
CA PHE A 148 0.75 -4.31 -8.28
C PHE A 148 -0.66 -3.86 -8.70
N ALA A 149 -0.97 -3.88 -9.99
CA ALA A 149 -2.31 -3.59 -10.49
C ALA A 149 -3.36 -4.58 -9.96
N ALA A 150 -3.02 -5.87 -9.84
CA ALA A 150 -3.90 -6.87 -9.24
C ALA A 150 -4.16 -6.59 -7.76
N LEU A 151 -3.12 -6.27 -6.97
CA LEU A 151 -3.29 -5.92 -5.55
C LEU A 151 -4.11 -4.64 -5.36
N ARG A 152 -3.87 -3.60 -6.16
CA ARG A 152 -4.70 -2.38 -6.17
C ARG A 152 -6.14 -2.66 -6.64
N GLY A 153 -6.32 -3.63 -7.52
CA GLY A 153 -7.63 -4.13 -7.94
C GLY A 153 -8.40 -4.78 -6.79
N ALA A 154 -7.74 -5.67 -6.05
CA ALA A 154 -8.31 -6.32 -4.86
C ALA A 154 -8.68 -5.30 -3.78
N GLU A 155 -7.81 -4.32 -3.51
CA GLU A 155 -8.08 -3.25 -2.55
C GLU A 155 -9.30 -2.39 -2.96
N ARG A 156 -9.40 -2.03 -4.24
CA ARG A 156 -10.56 -1.29 -4.75
C ARG A 156 -11.85 -2.09 -4.58
N GLN A 157 -11.87 -3.36 -5.00
CA GLN A 157 -13.04 -4.23 -4.84
C GLN A 157 -13.44 -4.39 -3.37
N TRP A 158 -12.46 -4.49 -2.48
CA TRP A 158 -12.70 -4.56 -1.05
C TRP A 158 -13.38 -3.30 -0.50
N VAL A 159 -12.92 -2.12 -0.92
CA VAL A 159 -13.53 -0.83 -0.53
C VAL A 159 -14.95 -0.72 -1.08
N GLU A 160 -15.15 -0.99 -2.37
CA GLU A 160 -16.45 -0.92 -3.06
C GLU A 160 -17.46 -1.93 -2.46
N GLY A 161 -16.98 -3.12 -2.08
CA GLY A 161 -17.76 -4.15 -1.40
C GLY A 161 -17.99 -3.90 0.09
N GLY A 162 -17.65 -2.71 0.61
CA GLY A 162 -17.87 -2.37 2.01
C GLY A 162 -17.06 -3.21 3.00
N GLY A 163 -15.90 -3.72 2.56
CA GLY A 163 -15.04 -4.60 3.33
C GLY A 163 -15.27 -6.10 3.09
N ARG A 164 -16.11 -6.47 2.11
CA ARG A 164 -16.46 -7.86 1.80
C ARG A 164 -16.31 -8.16 0.29
N PRO A 165 -15.77 -9.34 -0.11
CA PRO A 165 -15.08 -10.35 0.71
C PRO A 165 -13.86 -9.78 1.46
N GLN A 166 -13.28 -10.57 2.37
CA GLN A 166 -12.08 -10.15 3.10
C GLN A 166 -10.92 -9.86 2.13
N LEU A 167 -10.13 -8.82 2.39
CA LEU A 167 -9.06 -8.39 1.47
C LEU A 167 -8.04 -9.50 1.15
N PRO A 168 -7.62 -10.37 2.10
CA PRO A 168 -6.72 -11.46 1.77
C PRO A 168 -7.31 -12.45 0.75
N ILE A 169 -8.63 -12.67 0.77
CA ILE A 169 -9.30 -13.52 -0.23
C ILE A 169 -9.20 -12.86 -1.61
N LEU A 170 -9.52 -11.57 -1.71
CA LEU A 170 -9.45 -10.82 -2.96
C LEU A 170 -8.02 -10.72 -3.51
N ALA A 171 -7.03 -10.53 -2.63
CA ALA A 171 -5.62 -10.50 -3.03
C ALA A 171 -5.17 -11.85 -3.58
N HIS A 172 -5.51 -12.95 -2.89
CA HIS A 172 -5.23 -14.30 -3.38
C HIS A 172 -5.91 -14.58 -4.72
N GLU A 173 -7.20 -14.26 -4.86
CA GLU A 173 -7.95 -14.42 -6.11
C GLU A 173 -7.31 -13.62 -7.26
N ALA A 174 -6.96 -12.36 -7.03
CA ALA A 174 -6.34 -11.51 -8.03
C ALA A 174 -4.99 -12.05 -8.52
N LEU A 175 -4.13 -12.51 -7.59
CA LEU A 175 -2.84 -13.12 -7.94
C LEU A 175 -3.02 -14.50 -8.62
N ALA A 176 -3.98 -15.30 -8.16
CA ALA A 176 -4.28 -16.61 -8.75
C ALA A 176 -4.80 -16.51 -10.19
N GLN A 177 -5.40 -15.39 -10.60
CA GLN A 177 -5.78 -15.14 -12.00
C GLN A 177 -4.58 -14.74 -12.87
N LEU A 178 -3.59 -14.04 -12.31
CA LEU A 178 -2.38 -13.63 -13.03
C LEU A 178 -1.47 -14.81 -13.37
N TRP A 179 -1.26 -15.73 -12.43
CA TRP A 179 -0.26 -16.81 -12.58
C TRP A 179 -0.53 -17.75 -13.77
N PRO A 180 -1.76 -18.24 -14.01
CA PRO A 180 -2.09 -19.00 -15.21
C PRO A 180 -1.97 -18.17 -16.49
N ALA A 181 -2.30 -16.88 -16.47
CA ALA A 181 -2.20 -16.00 -17.64
C ALA A 181 -0.74 -15.75 -18.05
N LEU A 182 0.16 -15.58 -17.08
CA LEU A 182 1.61 -15.41 -17.30
C LEU A 182 2.28 -16.70 -17.79
N TYR A 183 1.91 -17.87 -17.23
CA TYR A 183 2.53 -19.16 -17.60
C TYR A 183 1.89 -19.88 -18.79
N ALA A 184 0.60 -19.65 -19.12
CA ALA A 184 -0.05 -20.28 -20.27
C ALA A 184 0.42 -19.69 -21.61
N HIS A 185 0.83 -18.43 -21.64
CA HIS A 185 1.30 -17.78 -22.87
C HIS A 185 2.74 -18.18 -23.23
N ALA A 186 3.59 -18.46 -22.22
CA ALA A 186 4.96 -18.95 -22.42
C ALA A 186 5.03 -20.33 -23.12
N ARG A 187 4.01 -21.18 -22.97
CA ARG A 187 3.97 -22.52 -23.61
C ARG A 187 3.42 -22.55 -25.05
N ARG A 188 2.77 -21.49 -25.53
CA ARG A 188 2.25 -21.41 -26.91
C ARG A 188 3.25 -20.83 -27.92
N HIS A 189 4.30 -20.14 -27.45
CA HIS A 189 5.33 -19.53 -28.31
C HIS A 189 6.73 -20.15 -28.14
N GLY A 190 6.84 -21.24 -27.36
CA GLY A 190 8.06 -22.03 -27.16
C GLY A 190 8.01 -23.41 -27.81
N ARG A 191 7.46 -23.53 -29.03
CA ARG A 191 7.61 -24.68 -29.91
C ARG A 191 7.99 -24.21 -31.30
#